data_AF-A0A3S4JDK2-F1
#
_entry.id   AF-A0A3S4JDK2-F1
#
_cell.length_a   1.000
_cell.length_b   1.000
_cell.length_c   1.000
_cell.angle_alpha   90.00
_cell.angle_beta   90.00
_cell.angle_gamma   90.00
#
_symmetry.space_group_name_H-M   'P 1'
#
loop_
_entity.id
_entity.type
_entity.pdbx_description
1 polymer ?
#
loop_
_entity_poly.entity_id
_entity_poly.type
_entity_poly.pdbx_seq_one_letter_code
_entity_poly.pdbx_strand_id
1 'polypeptide(L)'
;MDKKLQISIIKTDAGKCFITDCKASSGYHYNYHNSSIEGLIFDGLAAKPTFHKNWYEIPSYPEKIERLITGQKTNRRYELKDADLSSEKYPLIVSYDDRDSIDEDLLHSLYTLKSDDVPDYFQEVECGLDLICEVDNYRDAPEFSYPGIRRVQFSDEKYTISNQNIKHSLIDCIILPEPLRANSACEISSKEMFDLVRQHVKDNIQSGFARITSDYDFCFTVKKIIPLLKPHTYSYQDIFARTKKQRAKLHFKTDTSKEIEIFQMTHDRENYKGYTPIKGFKADNEWELKELIDSFLSTLMETIHSPIEQCSCCNGTGYMQDIK
;
A
#
# COMPACT_ATOMS: atom_id res chain seq x y z
N MET A 1 -13.50 9.71 -36.76
CA MET A 1 -12.03 9.79 -36.65
C MET A 1 -11.64 8.93 -35.47
N ASP A 2 -11.28 7.67 -35.70
CA ASP A 2 -10.75 6.82 -34.64
C ASP A 2 -9.45 7.42 -34.16
N LYS A 3 -9.47 7.91 -32.93
CA LYS A 3 -8.30 8.51 -32.29
C LYS A 3 -7.37 7.34 -31.96
N LYS A 4 -6.35 7.12 -32.80
CA LYS A 4 -5.34 6.07 -32.57
C LYS A 4 -4.80 6.21 -31.15
N LEU A 5 -4.74 5.09 -30.43
CA LEU A 5 -4.21 5.07 -29.07
C LEU A 5 -2.73 5.47 -29.11
N GLN A 6 -2.35 6.47 -28.31
CA GLN A 6 -0.96 6.89 -28.17
C GLN A 6 -0.42 6.35 -26.85
N ILE A 7 0.69 5.62 -26.93
CA ILE A 7 1.37 5.02 -25.79
C ILE A 7 2.77 5.62 -25.75
N SER A 8 3.12 6.21 -24.61
CA SER A 8 4.48 6.70 -24.36
C SER A 8 5.32 5.58 -23.78
N ILE A 9 6.56 5.43 -24.25
CA ILE A 9 7.46 4.34 -23.86
C ILE A 9 8.82 4.86 -23.39
N ILE A 10 9.35 4.22 -22.34
CA ILE A 10 10.71 4.40 -21.82
C ILE A 10 11.43 3.09 -22.03
N LYS A 11 12.59 3.13 -22.66
CA LYS A 11 13.41 1.94 -22.90
C LYS A 11 14.60 1.92 -21.93
N THR A 12 14.83 0.77 -21.31
CA THR A 12 15.98 0.58 -20.43
C THR A 12 16.95 -0.45 -21.02
N ASP A 13 18.23 -0.33 -20.65
CA ASP A 13 19.29 -1.28 -21.00
C ASP A 13 19.16 -2.64 -20.29
N ALA A 14 18.36 -2.71 -19.22
CA ALA A 14 18.08 -3.92 -18.46
C ALA A 14 17.11 -4.91 -19.15
N GLY A 15 16.76 -4.68 -20.42
CA GLY A 15 15.79 -5.51 -21.14
C GLY A 15 14.39 -5.39 -20.52
N LYS A 16 13.97 -4.15 -20.24
CA LYS A 16 12.62 -3.79 -19.80
C LYS A 16 12.22 -2.48 -20.46
N CYS A 17 10.92 -2.26 -20.62
CA CYS A 17 10.38 -0.98 -21.03
C CYS A 17 9.20 -0.61 -20.14
N PHE A 18 9.03 0.69 -19.90
CA PHE A 18 7.87 1.22 -19.19
C PHE A 18 6.96 1.94 -20.16
N ILE A 19 5.66 1.65 -20.06
CA ILE A 19 4.64 2.22 -20.94
C ILE A 19 3.54 2.92 -20.15
N THR A 20 3.01 3.99 -20.73
CA THR A 20 1.83 4.68 -20.22
C THR A 20 1.01 5.28 -21.36
N ASP A 21 -0.31 5.28 -21.21
CA ASP A 21 -1.25 5.98 -22.09
C ASP A 21 -1.82 7.24 -21.40
N CYS A 22 -1.35 7.55 -20.19
CA CYS A 22 -1.75 8.73 -19.44
C CYS A 22 -0.81 9.90 -19.73
N LYS A 23 -1.35 11.03 -20.20
CA LYS A 23 -0.59 12.26 -20.45
C LYS A 23 -0.54 13.22 -19.25
N ALA A 24 -1.35 12.97 -18.24
CA ALA A 24 -1.39 13.80 -17.04
C ALA A 24 -0.34 13.30 -16.03
N SER A 25 0.36 14.21 -15.38
CA SER A 25 1.31 13.88 -14.30
C SER A 25 0.71 13.99 -12.90
N SER A 26 -0.44 14.66 -12.75
CA SER A 26 -1.15 14.78 -11.47
C SER A 26 -2.61 15.24 -11.67
N GLY A 27 -3.40 15.20 -10.58
CA GLY A 27 -4.76 15.72 -10.55
C GLY A 27 -5.84 14.69 -10.91
N TYR A 28 -7.06 15.19 -11.20
CA TYR A 28 -8.24 14.35 -11.43
C TYR A 28 -8.03 13.35 -12.58
N HIS A 29 -7.50 13.82 -13.71
CA HIS A 29 -7.28 12.98 -14.89
C HIS A 29 -6.24 11.88 -14.66
N TYR A 30 -5.21 12.12 -13.84
CA TYR A 30 -4.24 11.08 -13.45
C TYR A 30 -4.85 10.09 -12.45
N ASN A 31 -5.63 10.59 -11.49
CA ASN A 31 -6.22 9.77 -10.43
C ASN A 31 -7.37 8.88 -10.88
N TYR A 32 -8.09 9.26 -11.93
CA TYR A 32 -9.23 8.49 -12.46
C TYR A 32 -9.02 8.08 -13.92
N HIS A 33 -7.75 8.00 -14.35
CA HIS A 33 -7.40 7.49 -15.67
C HIS A 33 -7.81 6.02 -15.76
N ASN A 34 -8.49 5.66 -16.84
CA ASN A 34 -8.80 4.28 -17.17
C ASN A 34 -7.88 3.86 -18.30
N SER A 35 -6.84 3.10 -17.97
CA SER A 35 -5.81 2.73 -18.95
C SER A 35 -6.34 1.71 -19.93
N SER A 36 -6.16 2.00 -21.22
CA SER A 36 -6.46 1.04 -22.29
C SER A 36 -5.38 -0.05 -22.42
N ILE A 37 -4.24 0.12 -21.74
CA ILE A 37 -3.09 -0.80 -21.77
C ILE A 37 -3.41 -2.14 -21.12
N GLU A 38 -4.27 -2.17 -20.08
CA GLU A 38 -4.64 -3.40 -19.37
C GLU A 38 -5.33 -4.44 -20.28
N GLY A 39 -6.01 -3.98 -21.32
CA GLY A 39 -6.66 -4.83 -22.32
C GLY A 39 -5.80 -5.12 -23.54
N LEU A 40 -4.51 -4.77 -23.52
CA LEU A 40 -3.57 -4.99 -24.62
C LEU A 40 -2.50 -6.02 -24.25
N ILE A 41 -2.02 -6.70 -25.29
CA ILE A 41 -1.01 -7.74 -25.22
C ILE A 41 0.13 -7.29 -26.13
N PHE A 42 1.33 -7.26 -25.55
CA PHE A 42 2.56 -6.79 -26.18
C PHE A 42 3.44 -8.00 -26.43
N ASP A 43 3.64 -8.36 -27.70
CA ASP A 43 4.41 -9.55 -28.13
C ASP A 43 3.98 -10.86 -27.43
N GLY A 44 2.67 -11.04 -27.26
CA GLY A 44 2.09 -12.22 -26.58
C GLY A 44 2.09 -12.15 -25.06
N LEU A 45 2.57 -11.07 -24.44
CA LEU A 45 2.61 -10.88 -22.98
C LEU A 45 1.76 -9.68 -22.55
N ALA A 46 1.01 -9.85 -21.45
CA ALA A 46 0.30 -8.74 -20.83
C ALA A 46 1.28 -7.83 -20.07
N ALA A 47 1.01 -6.52 -20.09
CA ALA A 47 1.81 -5.56 -19.35
C ALA A 47 1.59 -5.72 -17.84
N LYS A 48 2.66 -5.61 -17.04
CA LYS A 48 2.60 -5.74 -15.58
C LYS A 48 2.45 -4.36 -14.93
N PRO A 49 1.57 -4.18 -13.94
CA PRO A 49 1.48 -2.90 -13.24
C PRO A 49 2.77 -2.65 -12.44
N THR A 50 3.24 -1.40 -12.43
CA THR A 50 4.37 -0.96 -11.60
C THR A 50 3.90 -0.39 -10.26
N PHE A 51 4.83 0.03 -9.41
CA PHE A 51 4.50 0.78 -8.18
C PHE A 51 3.87 2.15 -8.47
N HIS A 52 4.09 2.70 -9.68
CA HIS A 52 3.56 3.99 -10.09
C HIS A 52 2.25 3.82 -10.84
N LYS A 53 1.31 4.73 -10.55
CA LYS A 53 -0.04 4.65 -11.13
C LYS A 53 0.03 4.98 -12.63
N ASN A 54 -0.74 4.24 -13.43
CA ASN A 54 -0.81 4.37 -14.88
C ASN A 54 0.49 4.01 -15.63
N TRP A 55 1.48 3.41 -14.95
CA TRP A 55 2.70 2.91 -15.56
C TRP A 55 2.75 1.39 -15.51
N TYR A 56 3.05 0.79 -16.66
CA TYR A 56 3.16 -0.66 -16.81
C TYR A 56 4.53 -1.04 -17.35
N GLU A 57 5.00 -2.22 -16.96
CA GLU A 57 6.27 -2.82 -17.38
C GLU A 57 6.01 -3.89 -18.45
N ILE A 58 6.83 -3.85 -19.50
CA ILE A 58 6.92 -4.87 -20.55
C ILE A 58 8.38 -5.31 -20.73
N PRO A 59 8.65 -6.54 -21.19
CA PRO A 59 10.01 -7.07 -21.26
C PRO A 59 10.85 -6.48 -22.40
N SER A 60 10.24 -5.94 -23.45
CA SER A 60 10.97 -5.39 -24.59
C SER A 60 10.17 -4.31 -25.29
N TYR A 61 10.84 -3.57 -26.17
CA TYR A 61 10.16 -2.67 -27.08
C TYR A 61 9.20 -3.49 -27.97
N PRO A 62 7.89 -3.17 -28.00
CA PRO A 62 6.92 -4.05 -28.62
C PRO A 62 6.98 -3.98 -30.14
N GLU A 63 7.01 -5.14 -30.80
CA GLU A 63 6.87 -5.23 -32.26
C GLU A 63 5.40 -5.41 -32.66
N LYS A 64 4.65 -6.15 -31.83
CA LYS A 64 3.24 -6.47 -32.03
C LYS A 64 2.41 -6.10 -30.82
N ILE A 65 1.29 -5.42 -31.09
CA ILE A 65 0.30 -5.05 -30.08
C ILE A 65 -1.03 -5.64 -30.49
N GLU A 66 -1.58 -6.48 -29.63
CA GLU A 66 -2.81 -7.22 -29.89
C GLU A 66 -3.82 -6.99 -28.77
N ARG A 67 -5.10 -7.17 -29.08
CA ARG A 67 -6.18 -7.22 -28.09
C ARG A 67 -6.88 -8.56 -28.20
N LEU A 68 -7.10 -9.20 -27.05
CA LEU A 68 -7.93 -10.39 -26.97
C LEU A 68 -9.39 -9.99 -27.12
N ILE A 69 -10.06 -10.53 -28.14
CA ILE A 69 -11.51 -10.40 -28.30
C ILE A 69 -12.13 -11.72 -27.85
N THR A 70 -12.79 -11.66 -26.69
CA THR A 70 -13.53 -12.80 -26.15
C THR A 70 -14.76 -13.08 -26.99
N GLY A 71 -15.01 -14.37 -27.23
CA GLY A 71 -16.00 -14.94 -28.12
C GLY A 71 -17.25 -14.10 -28.34
N GLN A 72 -17.32 -13.47 -29.50
CA GLN A 72 -18.55 -12.81 -29.93
C GLN A 72 -19.61 -13.88 -30.17
N LYS A 73 -20.81 -13.65 -29.62
CA LYS A 73 -21.97 -14.49 -29.91
C LYS A 73 -22.41 -14.24 -31.34
N THR A 74 -22.17 -15.22 -32.21
CA THR A 74 -22.64 -15.17 -33.59
C THR A 74 -23.86 -16.06 -33.76
N ASN A 75 -24.64 -15.85 -34.83
CA ASN A 75 -25.78 -16.68 -35.18
C ASN A 75 -26.83 -16.79 -34.05
N ARG A 76 -27.26 -15.62 -33.54
CA ARG A 76 -28.38 -15.55 -32.60
C ARG A 76 -29.67 -15.96 -33.31
N ARG A 77 -30.30 -17.02 -32.82
CA ARG A 77 -31.53 -17.58 -33.41
C ARG A 77 -32.46 -18.10 -32.33
N TYR A 78 -33.75 -18.05 -32.61
CA TYR A 78 -34.78 -18.68 -31.80
C TYR A 78 -35.07 -20.06 -32.40
N GLU A 79 -34.82 -21.12 -31.64
CA GLU A 79 -35.14 -22.50 -32.01
C GLU A 79 -36.40 -22.96 -31.26
N LEU A 80 -37.34 -23.55 -31.97
CA LEU A 80 -38.60 -24.07 -31.41
C LEU A 80 -38.29 -25.18 -30.38
N LYS A 81 -38.90 -25.11 -29.19
CA LYS A 81 -38.67 -26.07 -28.09
C LYS A 81 -39.12 -27.48 -28.45
N ASP A 82 -40.18 -27.57 -29.24
CA ASP A 82 -40.76 -28.83 -29.68
C ASP A 82 -40.80 -28.83 -31.22
N ALA A 83 -39.96 -29.66 -31.83
CA ALA A 83 -39.82 -29.72 -33.27
C ALA A 83 -41.09 -30.23 -33.98
N ASP A 84 -41.97 -30.93 -33.26
CA ASP A 84 -43.20 -31.51 -33.81
C ASP A 84 -44.31 -30.45 -33.99
N LEU A 85 -44.17 -29.28 -33.36
CA LEU A 85 -45.04 -28.12 -33.55
C LEU A 85 -44.66 -27.27 -34.78
N SER A 86 -43.65 -27.70 -35.54
CA SER A 86 -43.20 -26.98 -36.71
C SER A 86 -44.28 -26.92 -37.79
N SER A 87 -44.55 -25.72 -38.28
CA SER A 87 -45.54 -25.47 -39.33
C SER A 87 -45.16 -24.20 -40.10
N GLU A 88 -45.85 -23.90 -41.20
CA GLU A 88 -45.62 -22.65 -41.94
C GLU A 88 -45.81 -21.39 -41.07
N LYS A 89 -46.59 -21.48 -39.98
CA LYS A 89 -46.78 -20.39 -39.01
C LYS A 89 -45.76 -20.40 -37.86
N TYR A 90 -45.11 -21.53 -37.61
CA TYR A 90 -44.12 -21.72 -36.55
C TYR A 90 -42.87 -22.38 -37.13
N PRO A 91 -41.97 -21.59 -37.76
CA PRO A 91 -40.74 -22.11 -38.32
C PRO A 91 -39.84 -22.72 -37.24
N LEU A 92 -39.04 -23.73 -37.60
CA LEU A 92 -38.11 -24.38 -36.66
C LEU A 92 -37.03 -23.43 -36.13
N ILE A 93 -36.61 -22.48 -36.97
CA ILE A 93 -35.53 -21.53 -36.68
C ILE A 93 -35.99 -20.15 -37.14
N VAL A 94 -35.89 -19.17 -36.26
CA VAL A 94 -36.15 -17.75 -36.54
C VAL A 94 -34.88 -16.96 -36.27
N SER A 95 -34.42 -16.18 -37.25
CA SER A 95 -33.29 -15.27 -37.04
C SER A 95 -33.64 -14.23 -35.97
N TYR A 96 -32.66 -13.80 -35.18
CA TYR A 96 -32.89 -12.78 -34.16
C TYR A 96 -33.43 -11.46 -34.74
N ASP A 97 -33.00 -11.09 -35.96
CA ASP A 97 -33.44 -9.86 -36.63
C ASP A 97 -34.89 -9.96 -37.16
N ASP A 98 -35.39 -11.18 -37.37
CA ASP A 98 -36.75 -11.45 -37.86
C ASP A 98 -37.74 -11.71 -36.73
N ARG A 99 -37.34 -11.56 -35.47
CA ARG A 99 -38.16 -11.88 -34.29
C ARG A 99 -39.48 -11.12 -34.23
N ASP A 100 -39.52 -9.91 -34.80
CA ASP A 100 -40.69 -9.02 -34.78
C ASP A 100 -41.81 -9.54 -35.72
N SER A 101 -41.53 -10.58 -36.52
CA SER A 101 -42.52 -11.25 -37.38
C SER A 101 -43.44 -12.22 -36.61
N ILE A 102 -43.08 -12.58 -35.37
CA ILE A 102 -43.84 -13.48 -34.51
C ILE A 102 -44.28 -12.70 -33.26
N ASP A 103 -45.51 -12.97 -32.81
CA ASP A 103 -46.02 -12.40 -31.56
C ASP A 103 -45.06 -12.68 -30.39
N GLU A 104 -44.71 -11.65 -29.63
CA GLU A 104 -43.74 -11.69 -28.53
C GLU A 104 -44.12 -12.74 -27.48
N ASP A 105 -45.43 -12.88 -27.18
CA ASP A 105 -45.94 -13.86 -26.22
C ASP A 105 -45.76 -15.31 -26.72
N LEU A 106 -45.89 -15.52 -28.03
CA LEU A 106 -45.67 -16.82 -28.68
C LEU A 106 -44.17 -17.14 -28.82
N LEU A 107 -43.35 -16.13 -29.09
CA LEU A 107 -41.90 -16.28 -29.22
C LEU A 107 -41.28 -16.76 -27.90
N HIS A 108 -41.63 -16.13 -26.77
CA HIS A 108 -41.08 -16.50 -25.46
C HIS A 108 -41.60 -17.84 -24.93
N SER A 109 -42.84 -18.21 -25.27
CA SER A 109 -43.43 -19.46 -24.83
C SER A 109 -42.91 -20.66 -25.64
N LEU A 110 -42.86 -20.56 -26.97
CA LEU A 110 -42.56 -21.69 -27.86
C LEU A 110 -41.09 -21.83 -28.26
N TYR A 111 -40.29 -20.77 -28.22
CA TYR A 111 -38.91 -20.78 -28.71
C TYR A 111 -37.86 -20.61 -27.59
N THR A 112 -36.63 -21.04 -27.88
CA THR A 112 -35.43 -20.85 -27.06
C THR A 112 -34.38 -20.08 -27.84
N LEU A 113 -33.85 -19.03 -27.24
CA LEU A 113 -32.75 -18.26 -27.83
C LEU A 113 -31.46 -19.08 -27.71
N LYS A 114 -30.88 -19.44 -28.86
CA LYS A 114 -29.54 -20.03 -28.97
C LYS A 114 -28.60 -19.09 -29.71
N SER A 115 -27.33 -19.19 -29.38
CA SER A 115 -26.24 -18.49 -30.05
C SER A 115 -25.06 -19.42 -30.14
N ASP A 116 -24.29 -19.29 -31.22
CA ASP A 116 -23.03 -20.01 -31.36
C ASP A 116 -21.91 -19.10 -30.81
N ASP A 117 -21.16 -19.61 -29.83
CA ASP A 117 -20.02 -18.90 -29.26
C ASP A 117 -18.80 -19.11 -30.17
N VAL A 118 -18.27 -18.03 -30.74
CA VAL A 118 -17.01 -18.08 -31.50
C VAL A 118 -15.85 -18.20 -30.52
N PRO A 119 -14.81 -19.01 -30.79
CA PRO A 119 -13.62 -19.03 -29.95
C PRO A 119 -12.90 -17.68 -29.93
N ASP A 120 -12.19 -17.41 -28.84
CA ASP A 120 -11.43 -16.17 -28.67
C ASP A 120 -10.36 -16.03 -29.76
N TYR A 121 -10.17 -14.80 -30.25
CA TYR A 121 -9.12 -14.49 -31.21
C TYR A 121 -8.42 -13.18 -30.87
N PHE A 122 -7.17 -13.07 -31.31
CA PHE A 122 -6.36 -11.86 -31.16
C PHE A 122 -6.58 -10.95 -32.37
N GLN A 123 -6.78 -9.65 -32.11
CA GLN A 123 -6.83 -8.63 -33.13
C GLN A 123 -5.62 -7.69 -32.97
N GLU A 124 -4.85 -7.51 -34.04
CA GLU A 124 -3.77 -6.51 -34.07
C GLU A 124 -4.34 -5.10 -33.95
N VAL A 125 -3.75 -4.29 -33.07
CA VAL A 125 -4.17 -2.90 -32.79
C VAL A 125 -3.05 -1.96 -33.22
N GLU A 126 -3.35 -1.06 -34.15
CA GLU A 126 -2.42 0.01 -34.52
C GLU A 126 -2.37 1.10 -33.43
N CYS A 127 -1.30 1.07 -32.63
CA CYS A 127 -1.00 2.09 -31.62
C CYS A 127 0.15 3.00 -32.09
N GLY A 128 0.09 4.28 -31.77
CA GLY A 128 1.23 5.19 -31.90
C GLY A 128 2.15 5.04 -30.68
N LEU A 129 3.42 4.73 -30.91
CA LEU A 129 4.44 4.62 -29.86
C LEU A 129 5.31 5.89 -29.85
N ASP A 130 5.27 6.62 -28.74
CA ASP A 130 6.06 7.82 -28.53
C ASP A 130 7.22 7.51 -27.55
N LEU A 131 8.45 7.41 -28.06
CA LEU A 131 9.63 7.18 -27.22
C LEU A 131 9.96 8.45 -26.41
N ILE A 132 9.84 8.36 -25.08
CA ILE A 132 10.16 9.47 -24.17
C ILE A 132 11.68 9.60 -24.02
N CYS A 133 12.34 8.50 -23.65
CA CYS A 133 13.78 8.44 -23.42
C CYS A 133 14.31 6.99 -23.45
N GLU A 134 15.62 6.88 -23.68
CA GLU A 134 16.40 5.68 -23.46
C GLU A 134 17.28 5.88 -22.22
N VAL A 135 17.33 4.87 -21.36
CA VAL A 135 18.04 4.94 -20.07
C VAL A 135 19.08 3.84 -20.02
N ASP A 136 20.33 4.26 -19.82
CA ASP A 136 21.46 3.37 -19.55
C ASP A 136 21.68 3.21 -18.04
N ASN A 137 22.22 2.06 -17.63
CA ASN A 137 22.46 1.65 -16.25
C ASN A 137 21.21 1.69 -15.35
N TYR A 138 20.08 1.23 -15.87
CA TYR A 138 18.85 1.20 -15.09
C TYR A 138 18.96 0.24 -13.89
N ARG A 139 18.41 0.67 -12.75
CA ARG A 139 18.33 -0.10 -11.51
C ARG A 139 16.88 -0.14 -11.04
N ASP A 140 16.39 -1.34 -10.72
CA ASP A 140 15.04 -1.52 -10.18
C ASP A 140 14.89 -0.84 -8.81
N ALA A 141 13.86 -0.01 -8.68
CA ALA A 141 13.55 0.69 -7.44
C ALA A 141 13.45 -0.29 -6.26
N PRO A 142 14.01 0.06 -5.08
CA PRO A 142 13.93 -0.81 -3.92
C PRO A 142 12.49 -0.83 -3.39
N GLU A 143 12.05 -1.99 -2.89
CA GLU A 143 10.68 -2.13 -2.39
C GLU A 143 10.52 -1.49 -0.99
N PHE A 144 9.58 -0.54 -0.88
CA PHE A 144 9.12 -0.01 0.39
C PHE A 144 7.79 -0.68 0.74
N SER A 145 7.78 -1.42 1.85
CA SER A 145 6.57 -2.03 2.40
C SER A 145 6.64 -1.99 3.92
N TYR A 146 6.45 -0.79 4.48
CA TYR A 146 6.45 -0.61 5.93
C TYR A 146 5.03 -0.48 6.46
N PRO A 147 4.65 -1.22 7.51
CA PRO A 147 3.35 -1.05 8.14
C PRO A 147 3.33 0.29 8.88
N GLY A 148 2.29 1.09 8.62
CA GLY A 148 1.99 2.33 9.32
C GLY A 148 0.59 2.29 9.91
N ILE A 149 0.35 3.16 10.89
CA ILE A 149 -0.99 3.33 11.47
C ILE A 149 -1.32 4.83 11.53
N ARG A 150 -2.46 5.21 10.95
CA ARG A 150 -2.94 6.59 10.97
C ARG A 150 -4.33 6.63 11.58
N ARG A 151 -4.66 7.74 12.23
CA ARG A 151 -6.00 7.98 12.73
C ARG A 151 -6.86 8.56 11.62
N VAL A 152 -7.97 7.91 11.31
CA VAL A 152 -9.00 8.41 10.40
C VAL A 152 -10.27 8.61 11.22
N GLN A 153 -10.66 9.87 11.39
CA GLN A 153 -11.78 10.27 12.23
C GLN A 153 -11.62 9.78 13.69
N PHE A 154 -12.33 8.71 14.05
CA PHE A 154 -12.36 8.15 15.40
C PHE A 154 -11.72 6.75 15.48
N SER A 155 -11.19 6.21 14.38
CA SER A 155 -10.57 4.89 14.33
C SER A 155 -9.14 4.95 13.86
N ASP A 156 -8.33 4.01 14.33
CA ASP A 156 -7.01 3.74 13.77
C ASP A 156 -7.17 2.85 12.53
N GLU A 157 -6.54 3.25 11.43
CA GLU A 157 -6.48 2.51 10.17
C GLU A 157 -5.02 2.12 9.89
N LYS A 158 -4.79 0.82 9.68
CA LYS A 158 -3.49 0.33 9.22
C LYS A 158 -3.35 0.58 7.72
N TYR A 159 -2.19 1.08 7.32
CA TYR A 159 -1.86 1.29 5.92
C TYR A 159 -0.41 0.89 5.66
N THR A 160 -0.06 0.67 4.40
CA THR A 160 1.33 0.38 4.01
C THR A 160 1.95 1.64 3.45
N ILE A 161 3.09 2.03 4.02
CA ILE A 161 3.96 3.07 3.47
C ILE A 161 4.76 2.40 2.35
N SER A 162 4.50 2.83 1.12
CA SER A 162 5.06 2.28 -0.12
C SER A 162 5.89 3.31 -0.88
N ASN A 163 6.48 2.94 -2.03
CA ASN A 163 7.24 3.87 -2.87
C ASN A 163 6.43 5.12 -3.26
N GLN A 164 5.10 5.04 -3.31
CA GLN A 164 4.23 6.19 -3.61
C GLN A 164 4.24 7.28 -2.52
N ASN A 165 4.65 6.94 -1.30
CA ASN A 165 4.77 7.86 -0.18
C ASN A 165 6.06 8.69 -0.24
N ILE A 166 7.05 8.22 -1.00
CA ILE A 166 8.34 8.88 -1.13
C ILE A 166 8.16 10.11 -2.01
N LYS A 167 8.63 11.24 -1.52
CA LYS A 167 8.56 12.51 -2.24
C LYS A 167 9.88 12.78 -2.90
N HIS A 168 9.82 13.13 -4.18
CA HIS A 168 10.98 13.61 -4.93
C HIS A 168 10.92 15.12 -5.10
N SER A 169 12.05 15.71 -5.48
CA SER A 169 12.11 17.12 -5.84
C SER A 169 11.10 17.46 -6.95
N LEU A 170 10.52 18.66 -6.89
CA LEU A 170 9.60 19.14 -7.93
C LEU A 170 10.29 19.21 -9.31
N ILE A 171 11.57 19.56 -9.33
CA ILE A 171 12.36 19.63 -10.56
C ILE A 171 12.47 18.23 -11.18
N ASP A 172 12.81 17.23 -10.38
CA ASP A 172 12.92 15.84 -10.82
C ASP A 172 11.56 15.30 -11.25
N CYS A 173 10.47 15.67 -10.57
CA CYS A 173 9.13 15.28 -11.00
C CYS A 173 8.70 15.86 -12.36
N ILE A 174 9.27 17.00 -12.76
CA ILE A 174 9.00 17.65 -14.06
C ILE A 174 9.86 17.01 -15.16
N ILE A 175 11.12 16.70 -14.87
CA ILE A 175 12.10 16.26 -15.86
C ILE A 175 12.06 14.73 -16.04
N LEU A 176 11.96 13.99 -14.93
CA LEU A 176 12.05 12.53 -14.90
C LEU A 176 10.65 11.89 -14.82
N PRO A 177 10.34 10.96 -15.74
CA PRO A 177 9.20 10.08 -15.62
C PRO A 177 9.22 9.28 -14.31
N GLU A 178 8.04 8.93 -13.80
CA GLU A 178 7.87 8.30 -12.48
C GLU A 178 8.74 7.04 -12.27
N PRO A 179 8.79 6.08 -13.22
CA PRO A 179 9.58 4.86 -13.03
C PRO A 179 11.08 5.09 -12.88
N LEU A 180 11.58 6.27 -13.26
CA LEU A 180 13.01 6.60 -13.22
C LEU A 180 13.40 7.42 -12.00
N ARG A 181 12.44 7.85 -11.17
CA ARG A 181 12.68 8.75 -10.04
C ARG A 181 13.42 8.10 -8.88
N ALA A 182 13.50 6.77 -8.81
CA ALA A 182 14.19 6.07 -7.74
C ALA A 182 15.67 6.48 -7.59
N ASN A 183 16.32 6.89 -8.70
CA ASN A 183 17.71 7.39 -8.71
C ASN A 183 17.85 8.88 -8.32
N SER A 184 16.75 9.57 -8.06
CA SER A 184 16.74 11.00 -7.75
C SER A 184 16.57 11.27 -6.26
N ALA A 185 16.95 12.48 -5.84
CA ALA A 185 16.88 12.90 -4.46
C ALA A 185 15.45 12.77 -3.92
N CYS A 186 15.33 12.18 -2.73
CA CYS A 186 14.05 11.76 -2.19
C CYS A 186 13.94 12.03 -0.68
N GLU A 187 12.71 12.14 -0.20
CA GLU A 187 12.41 12.33 1.22
C GLU A 187 11.15 11.56 1.66
N ILE A 188 11.19 11.06 2.89
CA ILE A 188 10.01 10.58 3.61
C ILE A 188 9.55 11.64 4.61
N SER A 189 8.25 11.86 4.73
CA SER A 189 7.76 12.90 5.63
C SER A 189 7.94 12.52 7.10
N SER A 190 8.07 13.52 7.97
CA SER A 190 8.09 13.34 9.44
C SER A 190 6.86 12.56 9.95
N LYS A 191 5.69 12.74 9.33
CA LYS A 191 4.47 12.04 9.73
C LYS A 191 4.50 10.56 9.35
N GLU A 192 4.93 10.24 8.13
CA GLU A 192 5.10 8.84 7.71
C GLU A 192 6.17 8.16 8.56
N MET A 193 7.27 8.84 8.86
CA MET A 193 8.31 8.33 9.75
C MET A 193 7.77 8.07 11.16
N PHE A 194 6.97 8.98 11.72
CA PHE A 194 6.34 8.78 13.02
C PHE A 194 5.40 7.57 13.02
N ASP A 195 4.51 7.46 12.03
CA ASP A 195 3.55 6.35 11.93
C ASP A 195 4.28 5.00 11.75
N LEU A 196 5.35 4.98 10.94
CA LEU A 196 6.22 3.84 10.70
C LEU A 196 6.90 3.39 11.99
N VAL A 197 7.62 4.30 12.66
CA VAL A 197 8.38 3.97 13.88
C VAL A 197 7.44 3.52 14.99
N ARG A 198 6.29 4.20 15.15
CA ARG A 198 5.27 3.83 16.13
C ARG A 198 4.78 2.40 15.91
N GLN A 199 4.45 2.05 14.66
CA GLN A 199 3.97 0.71 14.34
C GLN A 199 5.08 -0.35 14.45
N HIS A 200 6.29 -0.05 13.99
CA HIS A 200 7.45 -0.95 14.10
C HIS A 200 7.79 -1.27 15.55
N VAL A 201 7.78 -0.28 16.45
CA VAL A 201 7.99 -0.51 17.89
C VAL A 201 6.86 -1.35 18.46
N LYS A 202 5.59 -1.08 18.11
CA LYS A 202 4.45 -1.88 18.60
C LYS A 202 4.54 -3.35 18.22
N ASP A 203 5.00 -3.63 17.00
CA ASP A 203 5.07 -4.99 16.47
C ASP A 203 6.28 -5.78 17.04
N ASN A 204 7.34 -5.09 17.46
CA ASN A 204 8.61 -5.73 17.88
C ASN A 204 8.98 -5.53 19.37
N ILE A 205 8.21 -4.76 20.15
CA ILE A 205 8.54 -4.51 21.56
C ILE A 205 8.41 -5.79 22.40
N GLN A 206 9.41 -6.05 23.23
CA GLN A 206 9.38 -7.15 24.20
C GLN A 206 8.91 -6.62 25.55
N SER A 207 7.73 -7.06 25.98
CA SER A 207 7.05 -6.60 27.20
C SER A 207 7.83 -6.88 28.50
N GLY A 208 8.85 -7.73 28.46
CA GLY A 208 9.75 -7.98 29.58
C GLY A 208 10.77 -6.86 29.81
N PHE A 209 11.22 -6.18 28.74
CA PHE A 209 12.25 -5.13 28.81
C PHE A 209 11.67 -3.73 28.75
N ALA A 210 10.60 -3.52 27.99
CA ALA A 210 10.03 -2.20 27.78
C ALA A 210 8.50 -2.24 27.59
N ARG A 211 7.86 -1.10 27.86
CA ARG A 211 6.43 -0.90 27.77
C ARG A 211 6.11 0.45 27.15
N ILE A 212 5.12 0.47 26.27
CA ILE A 212 4.56 1.69 25.71
C ILE A 212 3.63 2.31 26.76
N THR A 213 3.90 3.55 27.16
CA THR A 213 3.09 4.29 28.13
C THR A 213 2.21 5.35 27.49
N SER A 214 2.56 5.80 26.29
CA SER A 214 1.76 6.75 25.52
C SER A 214 1.76 6.32 24.07
N ASP A 215 0.57 6.09 23.54
CA ASP A 215 0.32 5.57 22.19
C ASP A 215 -0.76 6.41 21.51
N TYR A 216 -0.41 7.64 21.14
CA TYR A 216 -1.32 8.58 20.47
C TYR A 216 -0.85 8.87 19.04
N ASP A 217 -1.72 9.46 18.24
CA ASP A 217 -1.45 9.90 16.87
C ASP A 217 -0.54 11.13 16.79
N PHE A 218 -0.39 11.86 17.90
CA PHE A 218 0.45 13.07 18.04
C PHE A 218 1.68 12.87 18.95
N CYS A 219 1.70 11.85 19.82
CA CYS A 219 2.86 11.56 20.67
C CYS A 219 2.98 10.07 21.01
N PHE A 220 4.22 9.62 21.21
CA PHE A 220 4.55 8.23 21.50
C PHE A 220 5.67 8.16 22.54
N THR A 221 5.50 7.32 23.56
CA THR A 221 6.48 7.14 24.64
C THR A 221 6.67 5.67 24.99
N VAL A 222 7.94 5.27 25.08
CA VAL A 222 8.38 3.96 25.54
C VAL A 222 9.18 4.13 26.83
N LYS A 223 8.76 3.39 27.85
CA LYS A 223 9.50 3.27 29.10
C LYS A 223 10.10 1.88 29.21
N LYS A 224 11.31 1.83 29.76
CA LYS A 224 12.01 0.60 30.07
C LYS A 224 11.64 0.11 31.46
N ILE A 225 11.45 -1.20 31.58
CA ILE A 225 11.15 -1.87 32.84
C ILE A 225 12.47 -2.36 33.41
N ILE A 226 12.85 -1.82 34.57
CA ILE A 226 14.09 -2.18 35.25
C ILE A 226 13.72 -2.92 36.53
N PRO A 227 14.10 -4.20 36.69
CA PRO A 227 13.85 -4.93 37.92
C PRO A 227 14.61 -4.28 39.09
N LEU A 228 13.92 -4.12 40.22
CA LEU A 228 14.52 -3.59 41.44
C LEU A 228 15.35 -4.69 42.12
N LEU A 229 16.55 -4.36 42.59
CA LEU A 229 17.38 -5.28 43.39
C LEU A 229 16.68 -5.75 44.66
N LYS A 230 15.85 -4.87 45.26
CA LYS A 230 15.01 -5.17 46.42
C LYS A 230 13.59 -4.66 46.16
N PRO A 231 12.56 -5.51 46.23
CA PRO A 231 11.17 -5.08 46.10
C PRO A 231 10.82 -4.02 47.14
N HIS A 232 10.08 -3.00 46.73
CA HIS A 232 9.64 -1.93 47.62
C HIS A 232 8.15 -2.09 47.93
N THR A 233 7.81 -2.37 49.19
CA THR A 233 6.41 -2.46 49.64
C THR A 233 5.99 -1.15 50.28
N TYR A 234 4.94 -0.54 49.75
CA TYR A 234 4.32 0.65 50.32
C TYR A 234 2.85 0.41 50.61
N SER A 235 2.31 1.20 51.54
CA SER A 235 0.90 1.16 51.90
C SER A 235 0.16 2.38 51.38
N TYR A 236 -1.09 2.21 50.95
CA TYR A 236 -1.93 3.28 50.44
C TYR A 236 -3.39 3.08 50.83
N GLN A 237 -4.16 4.16 50.77
CA GLN A 237 -5.60 4.16 50.97
C GLN A 237 -6.29 4.46 49.64
N ASP A 238 -7.31 3.68 49.29
CA ASP A 238 -8.07 3.91 48.06
C ASP A 238 -9.05 5.07 48.27
N ILE A 239 -8.61 6.27 47.92
CA ILE A 239 -9.41 7.51 48.01
C ILE A 239 -10.64 7.51 47.10
N PHE A 240 -10.67 6.68 46.06
CA PHE A 240 -11.76 6.61 45.08
C PHE A 240 -12.82 5.55 45.43
N ALA A 241 -12.57 4.71 46.45
CA ALA A 241 -13.51 3.67 46.86
C ALA A 241 -14.89 4.25 47.21
N ARG A 242 -15.96 3.49 46.93
CA ARG A 242 -17.35 4.01 47.03
C ARG A 242 -17.79 4.28 48.48
N THR A 243 -17.26 3.55 49.45
CA THR A 243 -17.69 3.63 50.86
C THR A 243 -16.59 4.15 51.78
N LYS A 244 -16.96 4.90 52.82
CA LYS A 244 -16.03 5.47 53.81
C LYS A 244 -15.19 4.39 54.53
N LYS A 245 -15.77 3.21 54.76
CA LYS A 245 -15.08 2.05 55.35
C LYS A 245 -14.03 1.45 54.41
N GLN A 246 -14.28 1.45 53.09
CA GLN A 246 -13.29 0.98 52.11
C GLN A 246 -12.16 1.99 51.91
N ARG A 247 -12.46 3.29 51.89
CA ARG A 247 -11.42 4.35 51.81
C ARG A 247 -10.44 4.32 52.99
N ALA A 248 -10.93 3.96 54.18
CA ALA A 248 -10.10 3.86 55.39
C ALA A 248 -9.26 2.58 55.46
N LYS A 249 -9.48 1.60 54.57
CA LYS A 249 -8.71 0.35 54.56
C LYS A 249 -7.33 0.60 53.96
N LEU A 250 -6.29 0.18 54.68
CA LEU A 250 -4.92 0.19 54.18
C LEU A 250 -4.71 -0.99 53.23
N HIS A 251 -4.30 -0.67 52.00
CA HIS A 251 -3.86 -1.60 50.98
C HIS A 251 -2.33 -1.57 50.93
N PHE A 252 -1.73 -2.71 50.59
CA PHE A 252 -0.29 -2.83 50.43
C PHE A 252 0.01 -3.23 48.99
N LYS A 253 0.98 -2.57 48.37
CA LYS A 253 1.45 -2.88 47.03
C LYS A 253 2.96 -3.04 47.07
N THR A 254 3.45 -4.09 46.43
CA THR A 254 4.88 -4.37 46.28
C THR A 254 5.27 -4.04 44.85
N ASP A 255 6.15 -3.06 44.68
CA ASP A 255 6.75 -2.75 43.39
C ASP A 255 8.03 -3.56 43.24
N THR A 256 8.11 -4.30 42.13
CA THR A 256 9.24 -5.17 41.78
C THR A 256 10.11 -4.58 40.68
N SER A 257 9.65 -3.50 40.02
CA SER A 257 10.36 -2.85 38.93
C SER A 257 10.16 -1.33 38.95
N LYS A 258 11.10 -0.62 38.36
CA LYS A 258 11.05 0.83 38.12
C LYS A 258 10.96 1.06 36.61
N GLU A 259 10.13 2.02 36.21
CA GLU A 259 10.01 2.42 34.81
C GLU A 259 10.82 3.70 34.54
N ILE A 260 11.60 3.73 33.47
CA ILE A 260 12.36 4.91 33.02
C ILE A 260 12.04 5.18 31.56
N GLU A 261 11.82 6.44 31.20
CA GLU A 261 11.63 6.84 29.81
C GLU A 261 12.92 6.71 29.02
N ILE A 262 12.87 5.99 27.90
CA ILE A 262 14.04 5.75 27.03
C ILE A 262 13.84 6.28 25.62
N PHE A 263 12.58 6.47 25.22
CA PHE A 263 12.26 6.96 23.90
C PHE A 263 10.94 7.70 23.95
N GLN A 264 10.95 8.91 23.41
CA GLN A 264 9.75 9.70 23.19
C GLN A 264 9.85 10.42 21.86
N MET A 265 8.74 10.49 21.14
CA MET A 265 8.68 11.20 19.87
C MET A 265 7.31 11.83 19.60
N THR A 266 7.34 12.90 18.82
CA THR A 266 6.17 13.55 18.18
C THR A 266 6.52 13.81 16.72
N HIS A 267 5.56 14.11 15.86
CA HIS A 267 5.87 14.52 14.48
C HIS A 267 5.96 16.05 14.37
N ASP A 268 6.73 16.55 13.41
CA ASP A 268 7.16 17.96 13.31
C ASP A 268 6.00 18.95 13.34
N ARG A 269 4.86 18.59 12.73
CA ARG A 269 3.68 19.45 12.68
C ARG A 269 2.96 19.60 14.02
N GLU A 270 2.87 18.54 14.83
CA GLU A 270 2.21 18.61 16.15
C GLU A 270 3.13 19.23 17.19
N ASN A 271 4.43 18.88 17.14
CA ASN A 271 5.45 19.41 18.05
C ASN A 271 4.99 19.41 19.51
N TYR A 272 4.46 18.26 19.95
CA TYR A 272 3.82 18.14 21.25
C TYR A 272 4.82 18.44 22.37
N LYS A 273 4.40 19.26 23.35
CA LYS A 273 5.30 19.88 24.34
C LYS A 273 6.13 18.84 25.10
N GLY A 274 7.45 19.01 25.05
CA GLY A 274 8.42 18.19 25.78
C GLY A 274 8.88 16.93 25.04
N TYR A 275 8.25 16.61 23.90
CA TYR A 275 8.60 15.46 23.07
C TYR A 275 9.56 15.87 21.95
N THR A 276 10.44 14.95 21.56
CA THR A 276 11.39 15.18 20.47
C THR A 276 10.68 15.00 19.12
N PRO A 277 10.67 16.01 18.23
CA PRO A 277 10.12 15.86 16.89
C PRO A 277 10.98 14.90 16.05
N ILE A 278 10.38 13.83 15.55
CA ILE A 278 11.02 12.93 14.59
C ILE A 278 11.01 13.59 13.22
N LYS A 279 12.19 13.91 12.70
CA LYS A 279 12.33 14.51 11.38
C LYS A 279 12.13 13.46 10.29
N GLY A 280 11.63 13.91 9.14
CA GLY A 280 11.72 13.12 7.91
C GLY A 280 13.18 12.88 7.51
N PHE A 281 13.44 11.77 6.82
CA PHE A 281 14.75 11.49 6.26
C PHE A 281 14.81 11.95 4.81
N LYS A 282 16.00 12.41 4.41
CA LYS A 282 16.32 12.80 3.04
C LYS A 282 17.53 11.99 2.59
N ALA A 283 17.54 11.57 1.34
CA ALA A 283 18.63 10.83 0.74
C ALA A 283 18.80 11.22 -0.73
N ASP A 284 19.93 10.86 -1.31
CA ASP A 284 20.21 11.17 -2.72
C ASP A 284 19.45 10.23 -3.67
N ASN A 285 19.00 9.07 -3.19
CA ASN A 285 18.21 8.09 -3.93
C ASN A 285 17.39 7.19 -2.98
N GLU A 286 16.48 6.40 -3.56
CA GLU A 286 15.58 5.53 -2.79
C GLU A 286 16.31 4.39 -2.04
N TRP A 287 17.43 3.87 -2.55
CA TRP A 287 18.17 2.79 -1.88
C TRP A 287 18.83 3.28 -0.60
N GLU A 288 19.48 4.44 -0.66
CA GLU A 288 20.08 5.07 0.51
C GLU A 288 19.00 5.43 1.54
N LEU A 289 17.84 5.95 1.10
CA LEU A 289 16.73 6.24 2.01
C LEU A 289 16.26 4.97 2.74
N LYS A 290 16.14 3.85 2.03
CA LYS A 290 15.76 2.57 2.59
C LYS A 290 16.76 2.11 3.65
N GLU A 291 18.05 2.14 3.34
CA GLU A 291 19.12 1.76 4.27
C GLU A 291 19.11 2.64 5.53
N LEU A 292 18.91 3.95 5.39
CA LEU A 292 18.81 4.88 6.52
C LEU A 292 17.62 4.55 7.43
N ILE A 293 16.46 4.24 6.85
CA ILE A 293 15.26 3.85 7.60
C ILE A 293 15.51 2.52 8.33
N ASP A 294 15.96 1.50 7.61
CA ASP A 294 16.18 0.15 8.16
C ASP A 294 17.24 0.18 9.29
N SER A 295 18.34 0.91 9.07
CA SER A 295 19.38 1.10 10.10
C SER A 295 18.82 1.81 11.33
N PHE A 296 18.03 2.88 11.15
CA PHE A 296 17.43 3.61 12.27
C PHE A 296 16.51 2.72 13.10
N LEU A 297 15.66 1.93 12.45
CA LEU A 297 14.73 1.03 13.13
C LEU A 297 15.47 -0.06 13.90
N SER A 298 16.51 -0.66 13.31
CA SER A 298 17.32 -1.68 13.98
C SER A 298 17.99 -1.10 15.24
N THR A 299 18.67 0.04 15.12
CA THR A 299 19.34 0.69 16.26
C THR A 299 18.36 1.11 17.36
N LEU A 300 17.16 1.58 16.97
CA LEU A 300 16.11 1.92 17.93
C LEU A 300 15.66 0.68 18.71
N MET A 301 15.39 -0.43 18.03
CA MET A 301 14.96 -1.66 18.69
C MET A 301 16.06 -2.26 19.58
N GLU A 302 17.32 -2.25 19.14
CA GLU A 302 18.47 -2.63 19.96
C GLU A 302 18.56 -1.80 21.25
N THR A 303 18.33 -0.50 21.15
CA THR A 303 18.32 0.40 22.32
C THR A 303 17.17 0.07 23.27
N ILE A 304 15.97 -0.21 22.73
CA ILE A 304 14.79 -0.57 23.51
C ILE A 304 14.98 -1.92 24.22
N HIS A 305 15.52 -2.93 23.53
CA HIS A 305 15.68 -4.29 24.05
C HIS A 305 16.94 -4.51 24.89
N SER A 306 17.94 -3.63 24.83
CA SER A 306 19.14 -3.76 25.66
C SER A 306 18.77 -3.92 27.15
N PRO A 307 19.31 -4.87 27.92
CA PRO A 307 18.97 -4.96 29.34
C PRO A 307 19.54 -3.74 30.09
N ILE A 308 18.78 -3.20 31.05
CA ILE A 308 19.32 -2.23 32.03
C ILE A 308 19.21 -2.83 33.43
N GLU A 309 20.34 -2.96 34.10
CA GLU A 309 20.42 -3.48 35.46
C GLU A 309 20.83 -2.40 36.45
N GLN A 310 20.23 -2.46 37.65
CA GLN A 310 20.65 -1.63 38.76
C GLN A 310 22.02 -2.09 39.26
N CYS A 311 22.93 -1.13 39.49
CA CYS A 311 24.24 -1.43 40.00
C CYS A 311 24.15 -1.94 41.46
N SER A 312 24.66 -3.16 41.67
CA SER A 312 24.70 -3.82 42.97
C SER A 312 25.64 -3.12 43.96
N CYS A 313 26.69 -2.45 43.47
CA CYS A 313 27.68 -1.76 44.30
C CYS A 313 27.13 -0.48 44.96
N CYS A 314 26.11 0.16 44.38
CA CYS A 314 25.55 1.42 44.88
C CYS A 314 24.12 1.27 45.44
N ASN A 315 23.72 0.05 45.81
CA ASN A 315 22.35 -0.28 46.27
C ASN A 315 21.25 0.21 45.30
N GLY A 316 21.51 0.19 43.98
CA GLY A 316 20.53 0.56 42.96
C GLY A 316 20.30 2.05 42.76
N THR A 317 21.20 2.92 43.25
CA THR A 317 21.17 4.37 42.94
C THR A 317 21.67 4.70 41.52
N GLY A 318 22.45 3.81 40.91
CA GLY A 318 22.96 3.91 39.55
C GLY A 318 22.67 2.65 38.72
N TYR A 319 22.96 2.72 37.42
CA TYR A 319 22.71 1.66 36.44
C TYR A 319 24.04 1.15 35.87
N MET A 320 24.10 -0.13 35.51
CA MET A 320 25.31 -0.76 34.94
C MET A 320 25.55 -0.36 33.48
N GLN A 321 24.51 0.10 32.78
CA GLN A 321 24.57 0.66 31.43
C GLN A 321 24.20 2.15 31.44
N ASP A 322 24.80 2.92 30.53
CA ASP A 322 24.39 4.31 30.29
C ASP A 322 22.95 4.35 29.76
N ILE A 323 22.12 5.17 30.40
CA ILE A 323 20.82 5.57 29.87
C ILE A 323 21.10 6.74 28.93
N LYS A 324 21.22 6.47 27.63
CA LYS A 324 21.39 7.50 26.60
C LYS A 324 20.05 8.06 26.15
#